data_AF-A0A3A8IQ33-F1
#
_entry.id   AF-A0A3A8IQ33-F1
#
_cell.length_a   1.000
_cell.length_b   1.000
_cell.length_c   1.000
_cell.angle_alpha   90.00
_cell.angle_beta   90.00
_cell.angle_gamma   90.00
#
_symmetry.space_group_name_H-M   'P 1'
#
loop_
_entity.id
_entity.type
_entity.pdbx_description
1 polymer ?
#
loop_
_entity_poly.entity_id
_entity_poly.type
_entity_poly.pdbx_seq_one_letter_code
_entity_poly.pdbx_strand_id
1 'polypeptide(L)'
;MKRLPTLLACSLLASANVSAASRGTASTFRYKPTSDDERPVVVDATIGPQGSDFAMRLKFNKLPFGEECKQRCANVTLFLDTDSSVQSGLHLATKGPENGADLAVVIQGVREYKRQDAPPVMMLRVKVRQLGTDANSTDGGELLADLNDRQDPERIQVDGNTVYLLVDATSALLPSARKVRVVYHPPGGNAVQATIPGMLGSSSGRGVQIFKNGSGNWGRAPAGAASEHSGDGG
;
A
#
# COMPACT_ATOMS: atom_id res chain seq x y z
N MET A 1 -14.05 -55.12 -56.58
CA MET A 1 -12.78 -54.36 -56.65
C MET A 1 -12.98 -53.07 -55.85
N LYS A 2 -12.32 -52.95 -54.69
CA LYS A 2 -11.12 -52.12 -54.43
C LYS A 2 -11.44 -50.68 -53.95
N ARG A 3 -11.08 -50.47 -52.66
CA ARG A 3 -10.44 -49.28 -52.02
C ARG A 3 -11.30 -48.11 -51.49
N LEU A 4 -11.52 -48.14 -50.15
CA LEU A 4 -10.97 -47.27 -49.07
C LEU A 4 -11.05 -45.72 -49.15
N PRO A 5 -10.99 -45.02 -48.00
CA PRO A 5 -11.86 -43.92 -47.61
C PRO A 5 -11.15 -42.56 -47.59
N THR A 6 -11.92 -41.47 -47.49
CA THR A 6 -11.40 -40.15 -47.12
C THR A 6 -12.05 -39.69 -45.82
N LEU A 7 -11.21 -39.69 -44.78
CA LEU A 7 -11.42 -39.10 -43.47
C LEU A 7 -11.55 -37.57 -43.61
N LEU A 8 -12.57 -36.98 -42.99
CA LEU A 8 -12.55 -35.57 -42.64
C LEU A 8 -12.99 -35.44 -41.19
N ALA A 9 -11.97 -35.46 -40.33
CA ALA A 9 -12.06 -35.14 -38.92
C ALA A 9 -12.47 -33.66 -38.79
N CYS A 10 -13.71 -33.42 -38.36
CA CYS A 10 -14.10 -32.11 -37.86
C CYS A 10 -13.51 -31.94 -36.45
N SER A 11 -12.55 -31.03 -36.41
CA SER A 11 -11.85 -30.46 -35.27
C SER A 11 -12.71 -30.39 -33.99
N LEU A 12 -12.18 -31.01 -32.95
CA LEU A 12 -12.52 -30.73 -31.55
C LEU A 12 -12.49 -29.22 -31.32
N LEU A 13 -13.66 -28.65 -31.00
CA LEU A 13 -13.76 -27.40 -30.26
C LEU A 13 -13.11 -27.65 -28.90
N ALA A 14 -11.80 -27.46 -28.84
CA ALA A 14 -11.11 -27.22 -27.58
C ALA A 14 -11.70 -25.93 -27.02
N SER A 15 -12.69 -26.10 -26.14
CA SER A 15 -13.07 -25.12 -25.15
C SER A 15 -11.81 -24.78 -24.36
N ALA A 16 -11.07 -23.80 -24.87
CA ALA A 16 -10.04 -23.11 -24.13
C ALA A 16 -10.78 -22.48 -22.95
N ASN A 17 -10.75 -23.18 -21.81
CA ASN A 17 -10.78 -22.55 -20.52
C ASN A 17 -9.57 -21.62 -20.50
N VAL A 18 -9.74 -20.44 -21.09
CA VAL A 18 -8.92 -19.28 -20.79
C VAL A 18 -9.28 -18.99 -19.35
N SER A 19 -8.57 -19.67 -18.44
CA SER A 19 -8.53 -19.31 -17.04
C SER A 19 -8.26 -17.82 -17.02
N ALA A 20 -9.28 -17.08 -16.60
CA ALA A 20 -9.20 -15.67 -16.26
C ALA A 20 -8.28 -15.55 -15.05
N ALA A 21 -6.98 -15.72 -15.26
CA ALA A 21 -5.95 -15.27 -14.34
C ALA A 21 -6.14 -13.76 -14.21
N SER A 22 -6.60 -13.33 -13.03
CA SER A 22 -6.74 -11.95 -12.55
C SER A 22 -5.96 -10.92 -13.38
N ARG A 23 -6.62 -10.27 -14.35
CA ARG A 23 -6.06 -9.19 -15.19
C ARG A 23 -6.30 -7.81 -14.57
N GLY A 24 -6.17 -7.68 -13.24
CA GLY A 24 -6.49 -6.43 -12.53
C GLY A 24 -5.57 -6.04 -11.37
N THR A 25 -4.63 -6.90 -10.96
CA THR A 25 -3.77 -6.62 -9.79
C THR A 25 -2.34 -7.09 -10.04
N ALA A 26 -1.70 -6.56 -11.08
CA ALA A 26 -0.26 -6.76 -11.26
C ALA A 26 0.47 -6.06 -10.10
N SER A 27 1.37 -6.79 -9.44
CA SER A 27 2.21 -6.25 -8.38
C SER A 27 3.04 -5.08 -8.93
N THR A 28 3.04 -3.94 -8.24
CA THR A 28 3.86 -2.77 -8.55
C THR A 28 5.32 -3.10 -8.38
N PHE A 29 5.67 -3.78 -7.29
CA PHE A 29 6.99 -4.34 -7.10
C PHE A 29 6.97 -5.55 -6.18
N ARG A 30 7.98 -6.40 -6.33
CA ARG A 30 8.27 -7.52 -5.44
C ARG A 30 9.67 -7.41 -4.90
N TYR A 31 9.82 -7.75 -3.63
CA TYR A 31 11.10 -7.78 -2.94
C TYR A 31 11.28 -9.13 -2.25
N LYS A 32 12.49 -9.69 -2.36
CA LYS A 32 12.86 -10.92 -1.68
C LYS A 32 13.79 -10.56 -0.53
N PRO A 33 13.33 -10.65 0.74
CA PRO A 33 14.15 -10.34 1.89
C PRO A 33 15.31 -11.33 2.03
N THR A 34 16.36 -10.89 2.71
CA THR A 34 17.43 -11.80 3.13
C THR A 34 17.02 -12.50 4.44
N SER A 35 17.67 -13.61 4.80
CA SER A 35 17.34 -14.36 6.02
C SER A 35 17.54 -13.56 7.31
N ASP A 36 18.32 -12.49 7.23
CA ASP A 36 18.83 -11.75 8.39
C ASP A 36 17.93 -10.55 8.74
N ASP A 37 16.87 -10.32 7.95
CA ASP A 37 15.94 -9.22 8.17
C ASP A 37 15.09 -9.46 9.43
N GLU A 38 15.51 -8.90 10.56
CA GLU A 38 14.79 -9.01 11.84
C GLU A 38 13.40 -8.33 11.76
N ARG A 39 13.32 -7.18 11.10
CA ARG A 39 12.11 -6.36 10.99
C ARG A 39 11.15 -6.87 9.89
N PRO A 40 9.83 -6.69 10.05
CA PRO A 40 8.89 -6.83 8.95
C PRO A 40 9.22 -5.86 7.81
N VAL A 41 9.25 -6.38 6.59
CA VAL A 41 9.55 -5.65 5.35
C VAL A 41 8.48 -5.94 4.31
N VAL A 42 8.22 -4.98 3.42
CA VAL A 42 7.28 -5.16 2.30
C VAL A 42 7.91 -6.08 1.25
N VAL A 43 7.19 -7.15 0.88
CA VAL A 43 7.64 -8.15 -0.10
C VAL A 43 6.81 -8.17 -1.38
N ASP A 44 5.59 -7.66 -1.34
CA ASP A 44 4.75 -7.44 -2.51
C ASP A 44 3.93 -6.17 -2.28
N ALA A 45 3.98 -5.25 -3.23
CA ALA A 45 3.22 -4.01 -3.19
C ALA A 45 2.35 -3.87 -4.43
N THR A 46 1.15 -3.36 -4.26
CA THR A 46 0.29 -2.92 -5.37
C THR A 46 -0.16 -1.51 -5.05
N ILE A 47 0.20 -0.56 -5.91
CA ILE A 47 0.00 0.88 -5.70
C ILE A 47 -0.58 1.48 -6.98
N GLY A 48 -1.57 2.34 -6.84
CA GLY A 48 -2.18 3.05 -7.97
C GLY A 48 -3.21 4.08 -7.52
N PRO A 49 -3.73 4.89 -8.46
CA PRO A 49 -4.77 5.85 -8.16
C PRO A 49 -6.10 5.13 -7.87
N GLN A 50 -6.82 5.64 -6.88
CA GLN A 50 -8.18 5.22 -6.53
C GLN A 50 -9.00 6.46 -6.14
N GLY A 51 -9.86 6.93 -7.04
CA GLY A 51 -10.57 8.19 -6.83
C GLY A 51 -9.57 9.35 -6.77
N SER A 52 -9.56 10.08 -5.67
CA SER A 52 -8.64 11.19 -5.41
C SER A 52 -7.43 10.80 -4.54
N ASP A 53 -7.27 9.52 -4.23
CA ASP A 53 -6.20 8.99 -3.38
C ASP A 53 -5.21 8.13 -4.18
N PHE A 54 -4.01 7.96 -3.63
CA PHE A 54 -3.17 6.79 -3.93
C PHE A 54 -3.54 5.64 -3.00
N ALA A 55 -4.01 4.54 -3.58
CA ALA A 55 -4.28 3.32 -2.85
C ALA A 55 -3.07 2.38 -2.86
N MET A 56 -2.77 1.78 -1.71
CA MET A 56 -1.64 0.87 -1.52
C MET A 56 -2.10 -0.42 -0.82
N ARG A 57 -1.72 -1.57 -1.37
CA ARG A 57 -1.75 -2.87 -0.71
C ARG A 57 -0.32 -3.33 -0.53
N LEU A 58 0.11 -3.44 0.72
CA LEU A 58 1.48 -3.73 1.11
C LEU A 58 1.50 -5.03 1.91
N LYS A 59 2.01 -6.09 1.30
CA LYS A 59 2.18 -7.38 1.97
C LYS A 59 3.57 -7.42 2.61
N PHE A 60 3.60 -7.70 3.90
CA PHE A 60 4.82 -7.86 4.68
C PHE A 60 5.24 -9.34 4.79
N ASN A 61 6.53 -9.60 4.98
CA ASN A 61 7.02 -10.96 5.28
C ASN A 61 6.63 -11.46 6.68
N LYS A 62 6.35 -10.55 7.61
CA LYS A 62 6.00 -10.77 9.02
C LYS A 62 4.86 -9.83 9.42
N LEU A 63 4.28 -10.00 10.61
CA LEU A 63 3.29 -9.06 11.13
C LEU A 63 3.93 -7.66 11.32
N PRO A 64 3.35 -6.59 10.74
CA PRO A 64 3.98 -5.27 10.72
C PRO A 64 3.99 -4.58 12.10
N PHE A 65 3.07 -4.95 12.98
CA PHE A 65 2.98 -4.49 14.38
C PHE A 65 2.37 -5.61 15.24
N GLY A 66 2.34 -5.42 16.56
CA GLY A 66 1.83 -6.41 17.51
C GLY A 66 2.92 -7.00 18.39
N GLU A 67 2.55 -7.95 19.24
CA GLU A 67 3.48 -8.59 20.18
C GLU A 67 4.54 -9.44 19.46
N GLU A 68 4.20 -9.96 18.28
CA GLU A 68 5.02 -10.86 17.49
C GLU A 68 6.29 -10.19 16.97
N CYS A 69 6.23 -8.89 16.66
CA CYS A 69 7.40 -8.12 16.26
C CYS A 69 8.21 -7.58 17.43
N LYS A 70 7.74 -7.69 18.68
CA LYS A 70 8.42 -7.24 19.91
C LYS A 70 8.92 -5.79 19.80
N GLN A 71 10.23 -5.59 19.66
CA GLN A 71 10.89 -4.28 19.53
C GLN A 71 11.32 -3.97 18.09
N ARG A 72 11.06 -4.88 17.15
CA ARG A 72 11.52 -4.85 15.75
C ARG A 72 10.32 -4.79 14.81
N CYS A 73 9.32 -3.99 15.13
CA CYS A 73 8.15 -3.79 14.26
C CYS A 73 8.52 -3.04 12.98
N ALA A 74 7.57 -3.02 12.03
CA ALA A 74 7.74 -2.39 10.74
C ALA A 74 8.17 -0.93 10.91
N ASN A 75 9.13 -0.51 10.09
CA ASN A 75 9.51 0.87 9.91
C ASN A 75 9.94 1.00 8.44
N VAL A 76 8.96 1.28 7.59
CA VAL A 76 9.10 1.28 6.14
C VAL A 76 8.80 2.68 5.62
N THR A 77 9.63 3.15 4.70
CA THR A 77 9.39 4.39 3.96
C THR A 77 9.18 4.07 2.48
N LEU A 78 8.07 4.55 1.94
CA LEU A 78 7.79 4.60 0.50
C LEU A 78 7.89 6.04 0.04
N PHE A 79 8.56 6.26 -1.09
CA PHE A 79 8.64 7.56 -1.73
C PHE A 79 7.82 7.54 -3.02
N LEU A 80 7.00 8.58 -3.21
CA LEU A 80 6.26 8.80 -4.45
C LEU A 80 6.73 10.10 -5.07
N ASP A 81 7.31 9.98 -6.25
CA ASP A 81 7.63 11.07 -7.17
C ASP A 81 6.43 11.21 -8.11
N THR A 82 5.58 12.19 -7.77
CA THR A 82 4.20 12.34 -8.27
C THR A 82 4.13 13.05 -9.62
N ASP A 83 5.22 13.74 -10.00
CA ASP A 83 5.40 14.39 -11.29
C ASP A 83 6.47 13.73 -12.18
N SER A 84 7.17 12.72 -11.67
CA SER A 84 8.28 12.00 -12.31
C SER A 84 9.50 12.89 -12.59
N SER A 85 9.75 13.91 -11.77
CA SER A 85 10.82 14.88 -11.94
C SER A 85 11.86 14.82 -10.81
N VAL A 86 13.13 14.81 -11.19
CA VAL A 86 14.26 14.92 -10.23
C VAL A 86 14.59 16.36 -9.85
N GLN A 87 13.83 17.34 -10.36
CA GLN A 87 14.04 18.77 -10.09
C GLN A 87 13.13 19.31 -8.98
N SER A 88 12.01 18.66 -8.74
CA SER A 88 11.05 18.91 -7.66
C SER A 88 11.34 17.98 -6.48
N GLY A 89 10.53 18.06 -5.43
CA GLY A 89 10.60 17.11 -4.32
C GLY A 89 11.91 17.08 -3.54
N LEU A 90 12.22 15.92 -2.97
CA LEU A 90 13.37 15.64 -2.13
C LEU A 90 14.71 15.82 -2.87
N HIS A 91 15.65 16.53 -2.24
CA HIS A 91 17.02 16.71 -2.73
C HIS A 91 18.04 16.29 -1.67
N LEU A 92 18.54 15.06 -1.78
CA LEU A 92 19.65 14.59 -0.95
C LEU A 92 21.00 14.89 -1.62
N ALA A 93 22.01 15.13 -0.79
CA ALA A 93 23.39 15.32 -1.23
C ALA A 93 23.93 14.07 -1.98
N THR A 94 23.50 12.89 -1.54
CA THR A 94 23.71 11.63 -2.25
C THR A 94 22.69 11.52 -3.38
N LYS A 95 23.13 11.19 -4.60
CA LYS A 95 22.25 10.93 -5.76
C LYS A 95 21.50 9.61 -5.59
N GLY A 96 20.61 9.56 -4.60
CA GLY A 96 19.78 8.43 -4.25
C GLY A 96 18.57 8.32 -5.18
N PRO A 97 18.00 7.12 -5.33
CA PRO A 97 16.80 6.92 -6.13
C PRO A 97 15.59 7.70 -5.59
N GLU A 98 15.54 8.07 -4.32
CA GLU A 98 14.48 8.86 -3.70
C GLU A 98 14.51 10.36 -4.07
N ASN A 99 15.58 10.86 -4.68
CA ASN A 99 15.62 12.25 -5.15
C ASN A 99 14.49 12.49 -6.17
N GLY A 100 13.84 13.64 -6.07
CA GLY A 100 12.63 13.96 -6.85
C GLY A 100 11.32 13.54 -6.20
N ALA A 101 11.34 12.80 -5.08
CA ALA A 101 10.09 12.37 -4.45
C ALA A 101 9.33 13.55 -3.83
N ASP A 102 8.05 13.67 -4.15
CA ASP A 102 7.14 14.70 -3.59
C ASP A 102 6.45 14.23 -2.30
N LEU A 103 6.40 12.91 -2.08
CA LEU A 103 5.78 12.31 -0.90
C LEU A 103 6.71 11.29 -0.25
N ALA A 104 6.76 11.33 1.09
CA ALA A 104 7.23 10.23 1.92
C ALA A 104 6.06 9.65 2.72
N VAL A 105 5.83 8.35 2.58
CA VAL A 105 4.85 7.59 3.34
C VAL A 105 5.61 6.65 4.27
N VAL A 106 5.58 6.97 5.56
CA VAL A 106 6.30 6.25 6.62
C VAL A 106 5.31 5.40 7.40
N ILE A 107 5.48 4.08 7.36
CA ILE A 107 4.61 3.09 7.98
C ILE A 107 5.36 2.45 9.15
N GLN A 108 4.81 2.62 10.35
CA GLN A 108 5.47 2.23 11.59
C GLN A 108 4.55 1.41 12.48
N GLY A 109 5.01 0.23 12.89
CA GLY A 109 4.43 -0.47 14.03
C GLY A 109 4.92 0.19 15.32
N VAL A 110 4.01 0.76 16.09
CA VAL A 110 4.34 1.51 17.31
C VAL A 110 3.79 0.82 18.55
N ARG A 111 4.53 1.00 19.63
CA ARG A 111 4.19 0.53 20.98
C ARG A 111 4.10 1.74 21.89
N GLU A 112 2.88 2.16 22.20
CA GLU A 112 2.63 3.36 23.01
C GLU A 112 2.34 2.98 24.47
N TYR A 113 3.10 3.54 25.40
CA TYR A 113 2.88 3.39 26.83
C TYR A 113 2.14 4.64 27.36
N LYS A 114 0.82 4.55 27.51
CA LYS A 114 0.00 5.68 27.98
C LYS A 114 0.17 5.97 29.48
N ARG A 115 0.45 4.93 30.27
CA ARG A 115 0.74 4.98 31.71
C ARG A 115 1.67 3.83 32.08
N GLN A 116 2.43 3.99 33.16
CA GLN A 116 3.41 2.99 33.61
C GLN A 116 2.75 1.66 34.03
N ASP A 117 1.49 1.71 34.48
CA ASP A 117 0.75 0.54 34.99
C ASP A 117 -0.25 -0.06 33.98
N ALA A 118 -0.30 0.44 32.75
CA ALA A 118 -1.21 -0.05 31.72
C ALA A 118 -0.46 -0.87 30.66
N PRO A 119 -1.05 -1.95 30.14
CA PRO A 119 -0.51 -2.64 28.97
C PRO A 119 -0.30 -1.66 27.81
N PRO A 120 0.80 -1.77 27.07
CA PRO A 120 1.07 -0.88 25.95
C PRO A 120 0.02 -1.06 24.86
N VAL A 121 -0.28 0.04 24.19
CA VAL A 121 -1.14 0.05 23.01
C VAL A 121 -0.28 -0.18 21.78
N MET A 122 -0.49 -1.33 21.13
CA MET A 122 0.10 -1.65 19.84
C MET A 122 -0.80 -1.14 18.72
N MET A 123 -0.25 -0.36 17.80
CA MET A 123 -0.98 0.16 16.64
C MET A 123 -0.05 0.34 15.45
N LEU A 124 -0.63 0.46 14.26
CA LEU A 124 0.06 0.84 13.05
C LEU A 124 -0.15 2.34 12.82
N ARG A 125 0.94 3.10 12.72
CA ARG A 125 0.92 4.54 12.44
C ARG A 125 1.47 4.80 11.04
N VAL A 126 0.83 5.67 10.30
CA VAL A 126 1.26 6.10 8.97
C VAL A 126 1.41 7.60 8.95
N LYS A 127 2.61 8.08 8.66
CA LYS A 127 2.89 9.50 8.45
C LYS A 127 3.07 9.75 6.97
N VAL A 128 2.34 10.73 6.45
CA VAL A 128 2.48 11.19 5.07
C VAL A 128 3.07 12.58 5.11
N ARG A 129 4.24 12.75 4.50
CA ARG A 129 4.90 14.04 4.36
C ARG A 129 4.98 14.45 2.91
N GLN A 130 4.71 15.73 2.67
CA GLN A 130 5.04 16.37 1.42
C GLN A 130 6.46 16.88 1.46
N LEU A 131 7.26 16.49 0.46
CA LEU A 131 8.63 16.90 0.29
C LEU A 131 8.64 17.98 -0.79
N GLY A 132 9.02 19.21 -0.41
CA GLY A 132 9.25 20.31 -1.35
C GLY A 132 10.71 20.39 -1.78
N THR A 133 11.04 21.33 -2.67
CA THR A 133 12.40 21.54 -3.19
C THR A 133 13.45 21.81 -2.11
N ASP A 134 13.03 22.32 -0.95
CA ASP A 134 13.93 22.61 0.17
C ASP A 134 14.12 21.40 1.11
N ALA A 135 13.43 20.28 0.86
CA ALA A 135 13.54 19.08 1.67
C ALA A 135 14.86 18.35 1.36
N ASN A 136 15.75 18.31 2.35
CA ASN A 136 17.05 17.62 2.29
C ASN A 136 17.10 16.34 3.15
N SER A 137 15.94 15.91 3.65
CA SER A 137 15.75 14.69 4.42
C SER A 137 14.28 14.27 4.36
N THR A 138 14.01 12.99 4.61
CA THR A 138 12.65 12.43 4.66
C THR A 138 11.74 13.12 5.68
N ASP A 139 12.32 13.63 6.78
CA ASP A 139 11.57 14.30 7.85
C ASP A 139 11.46 15.82 7.64
N GLY A 140 12.19 16.39 6.68
CA GLY A 140 12.22 17.82 6.40
C GLY A 140 10.98 18.36 5.65
N GLY A 141 10.09 17.47 5.22
CA GLY A 141 8.84 17.84 4.55
C GLY A 141 7.71 18.27 5.47
N GLU A 142 6.70 18.92 4.92
CA GLU A 142 5.45 19.26 5.61
C GLU A 142 4.66 17.98 5.96
N LEU A 143 4.13 17.89 7.18
CA LEU A 143 3.28 16.75 7.58
C LEU A 143 1.87 16.95 7.02
N LEU A 144 1.48 16.13 6.05
CA LEU A 144 0.12 16.17 5.49
C LEU A 144 -0.87 15.36 6.33
N ALA A 145 -0.45 14.19 6.80
CA ALA A 145 -1.30 13.30 7.57
C ALA A 145 -0.52 12.48 8.58
N ASP A 146 -1.17 12.18 9.70
CA ASP A 146 -0.68 11.32 10.76
C ASP A 146 -1.80 10.39 11.22
N LEU A 147 -1.84 9.22 10.59
CA LEU A 147 -2.96 8.29 10.63
C LEU A 147 -2.61 7.09 11.52
N ASN A 148 -3.61 6.44 12.09
CA ASN A 148 -3.45 5.12 12.70
C ASN A 148 -4.65 4.19 12.46
N ASP A 149 -4.38 2.88 12.46
CA ASP A 149 -5.35 1.82 12.16
C ASP A 149 -6.57 1.78 13.09
N ARG A 150 -6.47 2.39 14.28
CA ARG A 150 -7.56 2.42 15.26
C ARG A 150 -8.48 3.63 15.11
N GLN A 151 -7.94 4.77 14.71
CA GLN A 151 -8.67 6.03 14.59
C GLN A 151 -9.13 6.32 13.16
N ASP A 152 -8.41 5.78 12.16
CA ASP A 152 -8.64 6.04 10.74
C ASP A 152 -8.91 4.74 9.94
N PRO A 153 -9.88 3.90 10.34
CA PRO A 153 -10.15 2.59 9.70
C PRO A 153 -10.64 2.69 8.24
N GLU A 154 -11.09 3.87 7.82
CA GLU A 154 -11.43 4.18 6.44
C GLU A 154 -10.20 4.47 5.57
N ARG A 155 -9.05 4.81 6.17
CA ARG A 155 -7.79 5.06 5.47
C ARG A 155 -6.78 3.92 5.64
N ILE A 156 -6.78 3.24 6.77
CA ILE A 156 -5.85 2.15 7.10
C ILE A 156 -6.64 0.91 7.49
N GLN A 157 -6.40 -0.20 6.79
CA GLN A 157 -6.91 -1.51 7.17
C GLN A 157 -5.77 -2.52 7.22
N VAL A 158 -5.86 -3.46 8.15
CA VAL A 158 -4.86 -4.51 8.34
C VAL A 158 -5.54 -5.86 8.31
N ASP A 159 -5.03 -6.75 7.46
CA ASP A 159 -5.44 -8.15 7.39
C ASP A 159 -4.20 -9.05 7.46
N GLY A 160 -3.95 -9.60 8.64
CA GLY A 160 -2.74 -10.38 8.95
C GLY A 160 -1.46 -9.57 8.68
N ASN A 161 -0.69 -10.00 7.69
CA ASN A 161 0.54 -9.33 7.26
C ASN A 161 0.34 -8.34 6.11
N THR A 162 -0.90 -8.03 5.73
CA THR A 162 -1.20 -7.11 4.63
C THR A 162 -1.77 -5.82 5.19
N VAL A 163 -1.17 -4.70 4.79
CA VAL A 163 -1.65 -3.35 5.09
C VAL A 163 -2.27 -2.75 3.84
N TYR A 164 -3.49 -2.27 3.97
CA TYR A 164 -4.18 -1.48 2.99
C TYR A 164 -4.17 -0.03 3.44
N LEU A 165 -3.79 0.89 2.55
CA LEU A 165 -3.64 2.31 2.85
C LEU A 165 -4.23 3.18 1.72
N LEU A 166 -4.96 4.23 2.08
CA LEU A 166 -5.32 5.35 1.20
C LEU A 166 -4.53 6.59 1.62
N VAL A 167 -3.80 7.18 0.69
CA VAL A 167 -3.08 8.45 0.88
C VAL A 167 -3.75 9.51 0.01
N ASP A 168 -4.19 10.59 0.65
CA ASP A 168 -4.82 11.72 -0.03
C ASP A 168 -3.83 12.41 -0.98
N ALA A 169 -4.24 12.55 -2.24
CA ALA A 169 -3.48 13.22 -3.29
C ALA A 169 -4.12 14.55 -3.72
N THR A 170 -5.10 15.08 -2.97
CA THR A 170 -5.81 16.32 -3.28
C THR A 170 -5.15 17.59 -2.75
N SER A 171 -4.04 17.48 -2.03
CA SER A 171 -3.26 18.65 -1.61
C SER A 171 -2.93 19.50 -2.85
N ALA A 172 -3.32 20.77 -2.82
CA ALA A 172 -3.08 21.70 -3.93
C ALA A 172 -1.59 21.89 -4.24
N LEU A 173 -0.72 21.52 -3.30
CA LEU A 173 0.73 21.62 -3.42
C LEU A 173 1.36 20.35 -4.03
N LEU A 174 0.63 19.23 -4.12
CA LEU A 174 1.16 18.01 -4.71
C LEU A 174 1.09 18.10 -6.24
N PRO A 175 2.24 18.10 -6.93
CA PRO A 175 2.23 18.07 -8.37
C PRO A 175 1.62 16.74 -8.83
N SER A 176 0.96 16.75 -9.99
CA SER A 176 0.26 15.56 -10.48
C SER A 176 0.67 15.32 -11.92
N ALA A 177 1.19 14.14 -12.22
CA ALA A 177 1.47 13.70 -13.59
C ALA A 177 0.68 12.45 -13.98
N ARG A 178 0.89 12.04 -15.24
CA ARG A 178 0.32 10.80 -15.80
C ARG A 178 1.00 9.54 -15.27
N LYS A 179 2.20 9.67 -14.71
CA LYS A 179 2.99 8.58 -14.16
C LYS A 179 3.54 9.01 -12.81
N VAL A 180 3.60 8.08 -11.89
CA VAL A 180 4.25 8.24 -10.58
C VAL A 180 5.33 7.20 -10.46
N ARG A 181 6.48 7.61 -9.96
CA ARG A 181 7.56 6.70 -9.63
C ARG A 181 7.50 6.40 -8.14
N VAL A 182 7.46 5.11 -7.83
CA VAL A 182 7.47 4.60 -6.46
C VAL A 182 8.86 4.07 -6.15
N VAL A 183 9.41 4.47 -5.01
CA VAL A 183 10.68 3.95 -4.50
C VAL A 183 10.46 3.37 -3.10
N TYR A 184 10.95 2.16 -2.88
CA TYR A 184 10.98 1.50 -1.59
C TYR A 184 12.41 1.14 -1.22
N HIS A 185 12.82 1.48 0.01
CA HIS A 185 14.11 1.12 0.56
C HIS A 185 13.96 0.00 1.59
N PRO A 186 14.14 -1.27 1.20
CA PRO A 186 14.20 -2.35 2.17
C PRO A 186 15.46 -2.23 3.04
N PRO A 187 15.38 -2.54 4.35
CA PRO A 187 16.57 -2.67 5.20
C PRO A 187 17.61 -3.61 4.58
N GLY A 188 18.88 -3.20 4.55
CA GLY A 188 19.98 -4.06 4.09
C GLY A 188 19.99 -4.43 2.61
N GLY A 189 19.07 -3.89 1.79
CA GLY A 189 18.97 -4.16 0.36
C GLY A 189 19.10 -2.91 -0.52
N ASN A 190 19.16 -3.15 -1.84
CA ASN A 190 19.07 -2.06 -2.82
C ASN A 190 17.63 -1.56 -2.91
N ALA A 191 17.47 -0.27 -3.22
CA ALA A 191 16.17 0.33 -3.48
C ALA A 191 15.43 -0.38 -4.61
N VAL A 192 14.12 -0.59 -4.41
CA VAL A 192 13.21 -1.12 -5.41
C VAL A 192 12.42 0.04 -6.00
N GLN A 193 12.37 0.11 -7.32
CA GLN A 193 11.66 1.17 -8.04
C GLN A 193 10.61 0.59 -8.97
N ALA A 194 9.50 1.31 -9.11
CA ALA A 194 8.44 0.99 -10.04
C ALA A 194 7.80 2.27 -10.60
N THR A 195 7.19 2.16 -11.77
CA THR A 195 6.36 3.24 -12.33
C THR A 195 4.91 2.79 -12.40
N ILE A 196 4.03 3.59 -11.83
CA ILE A 196 2.58 3.37 -11.80
C ILE A 196 1.86 4.50 -12.55
N PRO A 197 0.59 4.30 -12.95
CA PRO A 197 -0.24 5.42 -13.38
C PRO A 197 -0.34 6.50 -12.29
N GLY A 198 -0.31 7.76 -12.70
CA GLY A 198 -0.53 8.90 -11.79
C GLY A 198 -1.94 9.48 -11.86
N MET A 199 -2.19 10.52 -11.07
CA MET A 199 -3.52 11.12 -10.90
C MET A 199 -4.08 11.75 -12.19
N LEU A 200 -3.21 12.20 -13.11
CA LEU A 200 -3.63 12.70 -14.43
C LEU A 200 -3.72 11.59 -15.50
N GLY A 201 -3.38 10.35 -15.14
CA GLY A 201 -3.49 9.20 -16.03
C GLY A 201 -4.96 8.82 -16.23
N SER A 202 -5.50 9.08 -17.42
CA SER A 202 -6.84 8.65 -17.82
C SER A 202 -6.93 7.11 -17.87
N SER A 203 -7.15 6.47 -16.73
CA SER A 203 -7.60 5.07 -16.65
C SER A 203 -8.91 5.01 -15.87
N SER A 204 -9.96 5.57 -16.48
CA SER A 204 -11.38 5.52 -16.08
C SER A 204 -11.99 4.10 -16.07
N GLY A 205 -11.22 3.09 -15.65
CA GLY A 205 -11.68 1.71 -15.51
C GLY A 205 -10.61 0.70 -15.09
N ARG A 206 -9.37 1.12 -14.77
CA ARG A 206 -8.27 0.22 -14.33
C ARG A 206 -7.48 0.80 -13.15
N GLY A 207 -8.15 1.57 -12.29
CA GLY A 207 -7.58 1.95 -10.99
C GLY A 207 -7.32 0.71 -10.15
N VAL A 208 -6.32 0.77 -9.29
CA VAL A 208 -6.10 -0.30 -8.31
C VAL A 208 -7.19 -0.12 -7.25
N GLN A 209 -8.20 -0.99 -7.25
CA GLN A 209 -9.24 -0.96 -6.23
C GLN A 209 -8.78 -1.82 -5.05
N ILE A 210 -8.27 -1.16 -4.02
CA ILE A 210 -7.83 -1.79 -2.78
C ILE A 210 -8.87 -1.64 -1.68
N PHE A 211 -9.57 -0.50 -1.65
CA PHE A 211 -10.70 -0.28 -0.75
C PHE A 211 -11.99 -0.28 -1.58
N LYS A 212 -13.00 -1.05 -1.16
CA LYS A 212 -14.33 -0.99 -1.77
C LYS A 212 -15.16 0.11 -1.11
N ASN A 213 -15.70 1.02 -1.91
CA ASN A 213 -16.76 1.92 -1.47
C ASN A 213 -17.98 1.10 -0.99
N GLY A 214 -18.67 1.63 0.01
CA GLY A 214 -19.61 0.91 0.86
C GLY A 214 -20.64 0.00 0.17
N SER A 215 -21.06 -1.02 0.93
CA SER A 215 -22.13 -2.02 0.68
C SER A 215 -21.79 -3.35 -0.02
N GLY A 216 -20.52 -3.73 -0.18
CA GLY A 216 -20.17 -4.99 -0.86
C GLY A 216 -18.96 -5.73 -0.31
N ASN A 217 -19.04 -6.15 0.97
CA ASN A 217 -18.18 -7.11 1.70
C ASN A 217 -16.75 -7.34 1.14
N TRP A 218 -15.76 -6.76 1.84
CA TRP A 218 -14.62 -7.49 2.44
C TRP A 218 -14.24 -6.80 3.76
N GLY A 219 -14.41 -7.52 4.89
CA GLY A 219 -13.75 -7.25 6.18
C GLY A 219 -14.39 -6.25 7.16
N ARG A 220 -15.66 -6.41 7.51
CA ARG A 220 -16.34 -5.60 8.56
C ARG A 220 -15.63 -5.79 9.92
N ALA A 221 -15.17 -4.72 10.57
CA ALA A 221 -14.92 -4.76 12.02
C ALA A 221 -16.28 -5.04 12.72
N PRO A 222 -16.34 -5.98 13.68
CA PRO A 222 -17.58 -6.25 14.40
C PRO A 222 -18.05 -4.95 15.07
N ALA A 223 -19.33 -4.62 14.92
CA ALA A 223 -19.93 -3.56 15.71
C ALA A 223 -19.71 -3.92 17.18
N GLY A 224 -19.01 -3.05 17.90
CA GLY A 224 -18.81 -3.21 19.34
C GLY A 224 -20.18 -3.37 19.99
N ALA A 225 -20.43 -4.55 20.54
CA ALA A 225 -21.53 -4.76 21.44
C ALA A 225 -21.29 -3.93 22.70
N ALA A 226 -22.21 -3.03 23.01
CA ALA A 226 -22.88 -2.89 24.31
C ALA A 226 -23.23 -1.43 24.62
N SER A 227 -24.53 -1.14 24.59
CA SER A 227 -25.23 -0.60 25.78
C SER A 227 -26.73 -0.61 25.50
N GLU A 228 -27.31 -1.81 25.48
CA GLU A 228 -28.72 -1.92 25.85
C GLU A 228 -28.76 -1.71 27.36
N HIS A 229 -29.17 -0.52 27.74
CA HIS A 229 -29.42 -0.12 29.11
C HIS A 229 -30.61 -0.93 29.60
N SER A 230 -30.35 -1.96 30.40
CA SER A 230 -31.35 -2.55 31.29
C SER A 230 -31.77 -1.47 32.28
N GLY A 231 -32.85 -0.76 31.96
CA GLY A 231 -33.60 0.10 32.87
C GLY A 231 -34.78 -0.70 33.41
N ASP A 232 -34.56 -1.33 34.56
CA ASP A 232 -35.61 -1.81 35.46
C ASP A 232 -36.06 -0.64 36.36
N GLY A 233 -37.36 -0.54 36.64
CA GLY A 233 -37.89 0.28 37.74
C GLY A 233 -38.87 1.40 37.38
N GLY A 234 -40.17 1.11 37.53
CA GLY A 234 -41.27 2.08 37.55
C GLY A 234 -42.63 1.41 37.50
#